data_AF-A0A6A7N1U3-F1
#
_entry.id   AF-A0A6A7N1U3-F1
#
_cell.length_a   1.000
_cell.length_b   1.000
_cell.length_c   1.000
_cell.angle_alpha   90.00
_cell.angle_beta   90.00
_cell.angle_gamma   90.00
#
_symmetry.space_group_name_H-M   'P 1'
#
loop_
_entity.id
_entity.type
_entity.pdbx_description
1 polymer ?
#
loop_
_entity_poly.entity_id
_entity_poly.type
_entity_poly.pdbx_seq_one_letter_code
_entity_poly.pdbx_strand_id
1 'polypeptide(L)'
;MEHDYLNSYSTALIQRFNQGRMKMSNWFRCVLFIFVIFCEKYALAQCVNSATPSCGVYTQCFAKYCNCSTSSSEYFISYGKNYCERFLGNTKFSKEGEKWRNATLVCLQEAIVPHLEITEPVKACDCPAMRKVAIDSHVGCYTQPSNSICNLPTEDLVEIGKIVALKDIFSKEGWDTMKQIAAKCKTTAGSADKRDRWDTMSKALNAY
;
A
#
# COMPACT_ATOMS: atom_id res chain seq x y z
N MET A 1 -29.01 53.57 -55.46
CA MET A 1 -27.67 53.89 -54.94
C MET A 1 -27.64 53.63 -53.44
N GLU A 2 -27.85 52.38 -53.03
CA GLU A 2 -27.97 52.05 -51.60
C GLU A 2 -27.66 50.56 -51.32
N HIS A 3 -26.73 49.98 -52.08
CA HIS A 3 -26.34 48.57 -51.93
C HIS A 3 -24.84 48.37 -51.60
N ASP A 4 -24.05 49.44 -51.49
CA ASP A 4 -22.59 49.35 -51.32
C ASP A 4 -22.06 49.76 -49.93
N TYR A 5 -22.91 50.22 -49.01
CA TYR A 5 -22.44 50.70 -47.69
C TYR A 5 -22.46 49.65 -46.55
N LEU A 6 -23.23 48.56 -46.69
CA LEU A 6 -23.36 47.55 -45.62
C LEU A 6 -22.31 46.41 -45.71
N ASN A 7 -21.56 46.30 -46.82
CA ASN A 7 -20.57 45.23 -47.01
C ASN A 7 -19.18 45.56 -46.43
N SER A 8 -18.92 46.81 -46.03
CA SER A 8 -17.64 47.25 -45.47
C SER A 8 -17.51 46.98 -43.96
N TYR A 9 -18.63 46.96 -43.24
CA TYR A 9 -18.63 46.79 -41.78
C TYR A 9 -18.61 45.32 -41.33
N SER A 10 -19.11 44.38 -42.14
CA SER A 10 -19.15 42.96 -41.79
C SER A 10 -17.78 42.27 -41.88
N THR A 11 -16.88 42.74 -42.73
CA THR A 11 -15.52 42.19 -42.91
C THR A 11 -14.55 42.65 -41.82
N ALA A 12 -14.72 43.86 -41.27
CA ALA A 12 -13.87 44.39 -40.22
C ALA A 12 -14.09 43.72 -38.84
N LEU A 13 -15.32 43.28 -38.54
CA LEU A 13 -15.64 42.57 -37.30
C LEU A 13 -15.20 41.10 -37.31
N ILE A 14 -15.27 40.43 -38.47
CA ILE A 14 -14.81 39.04 -38.63
C ILE A 14 -13.27 38.96 -38.56
N GLN A 15 -12.54 39.96 -39.05
CA GLN A 15 -11.07 40.01 -38.92
C GLN A 15 -10.59 40.21 -37.48
N ARG A 16 -11.34 40.94 -36.64
CA ARG A 16 -10.97 41.14 -35.22
C ARG A 16 -11.26 39.92 -34.35
N PHE A 17 -12.30 39.13 -34.65
CA PHE A 17 -12.55 37.86 -33.95
C PHE A 17 -11.49 36.79 -34.24
N ASN A 18 -10.87 36.80 -35.43
CA ASN A 18 -9.82 35.84 -35.79
C ASN A 18 -8.43 36.18 -35.24
N GLN A 19 -8.22 37.43 -34.79
CA GLN A 19 -6.94 37.88 -34.19
C GLN A 19 -6.89 37.78 -32.66
N GLY A 20 -7.99 37.39 -32.00
CA GLY A 20 -8.03 37.13 -30.56
C GLY A 20 -7.72 35.68 -30.14
N ARG A 21 -7.40 34.79 -31.10
CA ARG A 21 -6.93 33.44 -30.79
C ARG A 21 -5.51 33.55 -30.26
N MET A 22 -5.36 33.75 -28.95
CA MET A 22 -4.06 33.70 -28.27
C MET A 22 -3.30 32.47 -28.80
N LYS A 23 -2.19 32.72 -29.50
CA LYS A 23 -1.22 31.68 -29.80
C LYS A 23 -0.72 31.21 -28.44
N MET A 24 -1.31 30.13 -27.94
CA MET A 24 -0.77 29.41 -26.79
C MET A 24 0.66 29.04 -27.20
N SER A 25 1.63 29.80 -26.71
CA SER A 25 3.02 29.62 -27.09
C SER A 25 3.41 28.19 -26.69
N ASN A 26 4.33 27.58 -27.43
CA ASN A 26 4.82 26.24 -27.09
C ASN A 26 5.32 26.16 -25.64
N TRP A 27 5.68 27.30 -25.02
CA TRP A 27 5.93 27.45 -23.59
C TRP A 27 4.73 27.05 -22.71
N PHE A 28 3.52 27.58 -22.94
CA PHE A 28 2.35 27.24 -22.12
C PHE A 28 1.95 25.77 -22.25
N ARG A 29 2.11 25.18 -23.45
CA ARG A 29 1.94 23.75 -23.66
C ARG A 29 3.00 22.94 -22.91
N CYS A 30 4.27 23.33 -22.96
CA CYS A 30 5.34 22.68 -22.19
C CYS A 30 5.13 22.80 -20.66
N VAL A 31 4.68 23.96 -20.16
CA VAL A 31 4.43 24.16 -18.72
C VAL A 31 3.25 23.32 -18.24
N LEU A 32 2.17 23.21 -19.02
CA LEU A 32 1.03 22.34 -18.70
C LEU A 32 1.44 20.86 -18.68
N PHE A 33 2.23 20.42 -19.66
CA PHE A 33 2.76 19.05 -19.73
C PHE A 33 3.71 18.73 -18.56
N ILE A 34 4.56 19.68 -18.16
CA ILE A 34 5.44 19.54 -16.99
C ILE A 34 4.63 19.46 -15.68
N PHE A 35 3.54 20.24 -15.56
CA PHE A 35 2.67 20.23 -14.38
C PHE A 35 1.92 18.91 -14.19
N VAL A 36 1.43 18.29 -15.28
CA VAL A 36 0.70 17.00 -15.22
C VAL A 36 1.65 15.85 -14.86
N ILE A 37 2.85 15.80 -15.45
CA ILE A 37 3.86 14.76 -15.14
C ILE A 37 4.36 14.87 -13.69
N PHE A 38 4.47 16.09 -13.14
CA PHE A 38 4.84 16.27 -11.75
C PHE A 38 3.76 15.69 -10.82
N CYS A 39 2.47 15.97 -11.06
CA CYS A 39 1.37 15.55 -10.17
C CYS A 39 1.25 14.02 -9.99
N GLU A 40 1.38 13.25 -11.09
CA GLU A 40 1.27 11.79 -11.07
C GLU A 40 2.39 11.13 -10.25
N LYS A 41 3.61 11.68 -10.32
CA LYS A 41 4.76 11.17 -9.54
C LYS A 41 4.66 11.46 -8.05
N TYR A 42 4.04 12.57 -7.63
CA TYR A 42 3.80 12.84 -6.21
C TYR A 42 2.75 11.90 -5.61
N ALA A 43 1.73 11.53 -6.38
CA ALA A 43 0.64 10.69 -5.87
C ALA A 43 1.08 9.24 -5.59
N LEU A 44 2.06 8.71 -6.31
CA LEU A 44 2.66 7.41 -6.02
C LEU A 44 3.64 7.48 -4.84
N ALA A 45 4.40 8.58 -4.73
CA ALA A 45 5.42 8.77 -3.70
C ALA A 45 4.85 8.78 -2.26
N GLN A 46 3.62 9.26 -2.06
CA GLN A 46 2.93 9.24 -0.76
C GLN A 46 2.47 7.83 -0.33
N CYS A 47 2.48 6.85 -1.23
CA CYS A 47 1.97 5.50 -0.99
C CYS A 47 3.08 4.49 -0.65
N VAL A 48 4.34 4.90 -0.76
CA VAL A 48 5.51 4.07 -0.46
C VAL A 48 6.21 4.58 0.80
N ASN A 49 6.96 3.70 1.46
CA ASN A 49 7.81 4.10 2.58
C ASN A 49 9.26 4.25 2.12
N SER A 50 9.94 5.30 2.57
CA SER A 50 11.37 5.53 2.24
C SER A 50 12.28 4.66 3.12
N ALA A 51 12.25 3.33 2.92
CA ALA A 51 12.96 2.28 3.66
C ALA A 51 12.67 2.15 5.17
N THR A 52 12.24 3.24 5.82
CA THR A 52 11.76 3.26 7.20
C THR A 52 10.23 3.15 7.19
N PRO A 53 9.64 2.19 7.92
CA PRO A 53 8.19 2.06 7.98
C PRO A 53 7.55 3.29 8.63
N SER A 54 6.44 3.75 8.07
CA SER A 54 5.54 4.71 8.69
C SER A 54 4.11 4.18 8.61
N CYS A 55 3.33 4.35 9.68
CA CYS A 55 1.91 4.00 9.65
C CYS A 55 1.05 5.08 8.97
N GLY A 56 1.64 6.23 8.62
CA GLY A 56 0.94 7.33 7.95
C GLY A 56 0.41 6.97 6.57
N VAL A 57 1.05 6.04 5.86
CA VAL A 57 0.63 5.60 4.51
C VAL A 57 -0.80 5.03 4.50
N TYR A 58 -1.24 4.43 5.61
CA TYR A 58 -2.58 3.88 5.73
C TYR A 58 -3.67 4.95 5.65
N THR A 59 -3.46 6.12 6.26
CA THR A 59 -4.43 7.23 6.24
C THR A 59 -4.22 8.16 5.06
N GLN A 60 -2.96 8.47 4.74
CA GLN A 60 -2.61 9.48 3.75
C GLN A 60 -2.75 8.97 2.32
N CYS A 61 -2.55 7.67 2.09
CA CYS A 61 -2.71 7.04 0.79
C CYS A 61 -3.78 5.94 0.78
N PHE A 62 -3.62 4.86 1.54
CA PHE A 62 -4.41 3.65 1.30
C PHE A 62 -5.91 3.86 1.49
N ALA A 63 -6.32 4.46 2.62
CA ALA A 63 -7.72 4.80 2.88
C ALA A 63 -8.23 5.97 2.00
N LYS A 64 -7.33 6.81 1.46
CA LYS A 64 -7.69 7.89 0.54
C LYS A 64 -8.11 7.33 -0.83
N TYR A 65 -7.29 6.47 -1.42
CA TYR A 65 -7.53 5.90 -2.76
C TYR A 65 -8.36 4.63 -2.74
N CYS A 66 -8.51 3.99 -1.59
CA CYS A 66 -9.40 2.88 -1.38
C CYS A 66 -10.14 3.03 -0.04
N ASN A 67 -11.21 3.81 -0.07
CA ASN A 67 -12.02 4.06 1.13
C ASN A 67 -12.99 2.90 1.39
N CYS A 68 -12.75 2.16 2.47
CA CYS A 68 -13.56 1.03 2.91
C CYS A 68 -14.27 1.27 4.25
N SER A 69 -14.39 2.53 4.69
CA SER A 69 -14.89 2.88 6.03
C SER A 69 -16.29 2.35 6.37
N THR A 70 -17.15 2.11 5.39
CA THR A 70 -18.49 1.55 5.56
C THR A 70 -18.59 0.05 5.22
N SER A 71 -17.50 -0.57 4.77
CA SER A 71 -17.44 -1.97 4.39
C SER A 71 -17.09 -2.87 5.58
N SER A 72 -17.72 -4.04 5.69
CA SER A 72 -17.29 -5.08 6.63
C SER A 72 -15.91 -5.67 6.29
N SER A 73 -15.41 -5.42 5.08
CA SER A 73 -14.07 -5.82 4.63
C SER A 73 -13.01 -4.73 4.83
N GLU A 74 -13.30 -3.68 5.62
CA GLU A 74 -12.31 -2.68 5.99
C GLU A 74 -11.06 -3.36 6.58
N TYR A 75 -9.88 -2.90 6.14
CA TYR A 75 -8.60 -3.49 6.50
C TYR A 75 -7.58 -2.42 6.88
N PHE A 76 -7.45 -1.36 6.09
CA PHE A 76 -6.34 -0.42 6.22
C PHE A 76 -6.28 0.29 7.56
N ILE A 77 -7.42 0.69 8.13
CA ILE A 77 -7.46 1.46 9.36
C ILE A 77 -7.61 0.56 10.58
N SER A 78 -8.66 -0.28 10.61
CA SER A 78 -8.98 -1.10 11.77
C SER A 78 -7.97 -2.22 12.02
N TYR A 79 -7.30 -2.71 10.97
CA TYR A 79 -6.34 -3.81 11.03
C TYR A 79 -4.90 -3.33 10.72
N GLY A 80 -4.62 -2.92 9.49
CA GLY A 80 -3.27 -2.61 9.01
C GLY A 80 -2.58 -1.52 9.82
N LYS A 81 -3.20 -0.34 9.94
CA LYS A 81 -2.68 0.77 10.74
C LYS A 81 -2.55 0.40 12.21
N ASN A 82 -3.59 -0.21 12.79
CA ASN A 82 -3.60 -0.64 14.18
C ASN A 82 -2.39 -1.54 14.50
N TYR A 83 -2.15 -2.58 13.70
CA TYR A 83 -1.00 -3.46 13.89
C TYR A 83 0.33 -2.76 13.62
N CYS A 84 0.42 -1.93 12.58
CA CYS A 84 1.61 -1.12 12.32
C CYS A 84 2.01 -0.29 13.55
N GLU A 85 1.06 0.42 14.16
CA GLU A 85 1.32 1.26 15.32
C GLU A 85 1.74 0.45 16.54
N ARG A 86 1.14 -0.71 16.77
CA ARG A 86 1.52 -1.62 17.86
C ARG A 86 2.91 -2.22 17.66
N PHE A 87 3.29 -2.56 16.43
CA PHE A 87 4.63 -3.03 16.12
C PHE A 87 5.69 -1.94 16.30
N LEU A 88 5.47 -0.74 15.75
CA LEU A 88 6.41 0.38 15.90
C LEU A 88 6.49 0.89 17.35
N GLY A 89 5.40 0.78 18.11
CA GLY A 89 5.36 1.12 19.53
C GLY A 89 6.04 0.11 20.45
N ASN A 90 6.35 -1.11 19.99
CA ASN A 90 7.05 -2.10 20.80
C ASN A 90 8.57 -1.88 20.77
N THR A 91 9.13 -1.50 21.92
CA THR A 91 10.56 -1.23 22.13
C THR A 91 11.33 -2.44 22.71
N LYS A 92 10.69 -3.61 22.83
CA LYS A 92 11.27 -4.82 23.45
C LYS A 92 11.90 -5.79 22.45
N PHE A 93 11.82 -5.49 21.16
CA PHE A 93 12.49 -6.29 20.14
C PHE A 93 14.01 -6.25 20.31
N SER A 94 14.67 -7.36 19.98
CA SER A 94 16.12 -7.37 19.75
C SER A 94 16.47 -6.53 18.52
N LYS A 95 17.75 -6.28 18.24
CA LYS A 95 18.18 -5.57 17.02
C LYS A 95 17.74 -6.33 15.75
N GLU A 96 17.81 -7.65 15.79
CA GLU A 96 17.36 -8.55 14.75
C GLU A 96 15.83 -8.47 14.57
N GLY A 97 15.10 -8.44 15.67
CA GLY A 97 13.65 -8.25 15.70
C GLY A 97 13.21 -6.90 15.13
N GLU A 98 13.92 -5.81 15.46
CA GLU A 98 13.65 -4.48 14.91
C GLU A 98 13.91 -4.41 13.40
N LYS A 99 15.02 -4.99 12.95
CA LYS A 99 15.34 -5.09 11.52
C LYS A 99 14.27 -5.89 10.77
N TRP A 100 13.87 -7.03 11.32
CA TRP A 100 12.79 -7.85 10.78
C TRP A 100 11.47 -7.08 10.73
N ARG A 101 11.08 -6.43 11.83
CA ARG A 101 9.84 -5.66 11.95
C ARG A 101 9.80 -4.59 10.87
N ASN A 102 10.86 -3.79 10.76
CA ASN A 102 10.90 -2.66 9.85
C ASN A 102 10.79 -3.11 8.40
N ALA A 103 11.58 -4.11 8.00
CA ALA A 103 11.54 -4.66 6.65
C ALA A 103 10.21 -5.34 6.32
N THR A 104 9.61 -6.04 7.29
CA THR A 104 8.30 -6.71 7.11
C THR A 104 7.18 -5.68 6.95
N LEU A 105 7.16 -4.63 7.78
CA LEU A 105 6.17 -3.55 7.66
C LEU A 105 6.26 -2.85 6.29
N VAL A 106 7.47 -2.49 5.85
CA VAL A 106 7.68 -1.89 4.54
C VAL A 106 7.19 -2.83 3.43
N CYS A 107 7.57 -4.10 3.47
CA CYS A 107 7.11 -5.09 2.47
C CYS A 107 5.59 -5.17 2.40
N LEU A 108 4.91 -5.30 3.55
CA LEU A 108 3.45 -5.40 3.60
C LEU A 108 2.77 -4.16 3.00
N GLN A 109 3.30 -2.98 3.32
CA GLN A 109 2.76 -1.71 2.86
C GLN A 109 2.98 -1.53 1.35
N GLU A 110 4.18 -1.83 0.87
CA GLU A 110 4.52 -1.71 -0.56
C GLU A 110 3.83 -2.76 -1.43
N ALA A 111 3.52 -3.94 -0.88
CA ALA A 111 2.73 -4.96 -1.58
C ALA A 111 1.31 -4.49 -1.95
N ILE A 112 0.77 -3.47 -1.26
CA ILE A 112 -0.55 -2.89 -1.57
C ILE A 112 -0.49 -1.96 -2.78
N VAL A 113 0.61 -1.22 -2.93
CA VAL A 113 0.71 -0.08 -3.87
C VAL A 113 0.36 -0.46 -5.32
N PRO A 114 0.83 -1.60 -5.87
CA PRO A 114 0.47 -1.99 -7.24
C PRO A 114 -1.01 -2.27 -7.47
N HIS A 115 -1.78 -2.47 -6.39
CA HIS A 115 -3.21 -2.79 -6.45
C HIS A 115 -4.11 -1.56 -6.20
N LEU A 116 -3.53 -0.41 -5.85
CA LEU A 116 -4.28 0.82 -5.65
C LEU A 116 -4.52 1.55 -6.97
N GLU A 117 -5.77 1.92 -7.23
CA GLU A 117 -6.11 2.86 -8.30
C GLU A 117 -5.86 4.29 -7.84
N ILE A 118 -4.60 4.73 -7.97
CA ILE A 118 -4.16 6.08 -7.57
C ILE A 118 -4.49 7.07 -8.71
N THR A 119 -5.77 7.40 -8.86
CA THR A 119 -6.26 8.36 -9.86
C THR A 119 -7.13 9.43 -9.23
N GLU A 120 -7.23 10.58 -9.88
CA GLU A 120 -8.20 11.63 -9.54
C GLU A 120 -9.17 11.83 -10.74
N PRO A 121 -10.51 11.77 -10.53
CA PRO A 121 -11.18 11.53 -9.26
C PRO A 121 -10.96 10.10 -8.73
N VAL A 122 -10.93 9.95 -7.41
CA VAL A 122 -10.84 8.65 -6.74
C VAL A 122 -12.04 7.78 -7.14
N LYS A 123 -11.76 6.55 -7.55
CA LYS A 123 -12.77 5.57 -7.94
C LYS A 123 -13.23 4.75 -6.74
N ALA A 124 -14.36 4.07 -6.91
CA ALA A 124 -14.85 3.12 -5.92
C ALA A 124 -13.84 1.97 -5.75
N CYS A 125 -13.61 1.57 -4.49
CA CYS A 125 -12.71 0.47 -4.17
C CYS A 125 -13.45 -0.86 -4.03
N ASP A 126 -12.86 -1.94 -4.55
CA ASP A 126 -13.23 -3.30 -4.21
C ASP A 126 -12.59 -3.70 -2.87
N CYS A 127 -13.28 -3.38 -1.77
CA CYS A 127 -12.78 -3.64 -0.41
C CYS A 127 -12.51 -5.12 -0.11
N PRO A 128 -13.38 -6.08 -0.49
CA PRO A 128 -13.07 -7.50 -0.36
C PRO A 128 -11.80 -7.92 -1.10
N ALA A 129 -11.62 -7.50 -2.36
CA ALA A 129 -10.43 -7.83 -3.13
C ALA A 129 -9.18 -7.22 -2.49
N MET A 130 -9.26 -5.97 -2.05
CA MET A 130 -8.14 -5.28 -1.43
C MET A 130 -7.74 -5.89 -0.07
N ARG A 131 -8.71 -6.27 0.76
CA ARG A 131 -8.45 -7.03 2.00
C ARG A 131 -7.70 -8.32 1.69
N LYS A 132 -8.14 -9.06 0.67
CA LYS A 132 -7.50 -10.31 0.27
C LYS A 132 -6.04 -10.09 -0.15
N VAL A 133 -5.76 -9.09 -0.99
CA VAL A 133 -4.39 -8.70 -1.37
C VAL A 133 -3.54 -8.43 -0.13
N ALA A 134 -4.08 -7.66 0.82
CA ALA A 134 -3.35 -7.30 2.03
C ALA A 134 -3.03 -8.52 2.91
N ILE A 135 -4.01 -9.40 3.14
CA ILE A 135 -3.81 -10.63 3.90
C ILE A 135 -2.82 -11.56 3.19
N ASP A 136 -3.00 -11.84 1.90
CA ASP A 136 -2.16 -12.76 1.14
C ASP A 136 -0.68 -12.34 1.12
N SER A 137 -0.40 -11.03 1.15
CA SER A 137 0.97 -10.51 1.18
C SER A 137 1.77 -10.96 2.42
N HIS A 138 1.10 -11.33 3.52
CA HIS A 138 1.76 -11.69 4.78
C HIS A 138 2.68 -12.89 4.62
N VAL A 139 2.24 -13.95 3.94
CA VAL A 139 3.06 -15.16 3.79
C VAL A 139 4.37 -14.81 3.08
N GLY A 140 4.31 -14.01 2.01
CA GLY A 140 5.50 -13.54 1.29
C GLY A 140 6.39 -12.67 2.17
N CYS A 141 5.83 -11.59 2.71
CA CYS A 141 6.59 -10.60 3.48
C CYS A 141 7.19 -11.17 4.76
N TYR A 142 6.54 -12.12 5.42
CA TYR A 142 7.07 -12.75 6.64
C TYR A 142 8.15 -13.79 6.35
N THR A 143 8.26 -14.31 5.13
CA THR A 143 9.15 -15.45 4.85
C THR A 143 10.27 -15.14 3.86
N GLN A 144 10.30 -13.93 3.29
CA GLN A 144 11.33 -13.55 2.34
C GLN A 144 12.74 -13.52 2.97
N PRO A 145 13.81 -13.78 2.19
CA PRO A 145 15.16 -13.96 2.75
C PRO A 145 15.67 -12.80 3.62
N SER A 146 15.35 -11.55 3.27
CA SER A 146 15.82 -10.35 3.96
C SER A 146 15.21 -10.11 5.35
N ASN A 147 14.04 -10.70 5.65
CA ASN A 147 13.27 -10.47 6.87
C ASN A 147 12.36 -11.66 7.16
N SER A 148 12.96 -12.85 7.14
CA SER A 148 12.25 -14.08 7.40
C SER A 148 12.00 -14.27 8.90
N ILE A 149 10.73 -14.34 9.30
CA ILE A 149 10.28 -14.72 10.65
C ILE A 149 10.84 -16.09 11.04
N CYS A 150 11.10 -16.95 10.05
CA CYS A 150 11.62 -18.30 10.25
C CYS A 150 12.91 -18.32 11.08
N ASN A 151 13.71 -17.27 10.93
CA ASN A 151 15.06 -17.17 11.48
C ASN A 151 15.15 -16.34 12.77
N LEU A 152 14.03 -15.77 13.24
CA LEU A 152 14.05 -14.93 14.42
C LEU A 152 14.41 -15.70 15.70
N PRO A 153 15.14 -15.03 16.62
CA PRO A 153 15.26 -15.45 18.00
C PRO A 153 13.89 -15.68 18.66
N THR A 154 13.84 -16.56 19.65
CA THR A 154 12.57 -16.96 20.28
C THR A 154 11.94 -15.80 21.06
N GLU A 155 12.75 -14.94 21.66
CA GLU A 155 12.33 -13.71 22.35
C GLU A 155 11.56 -12.76 21.42
N ASP A 156 11.99 -12.58 20.17
CA ASP A 156 11.28 -11.74 19.20
C ASP A 156 9.97 -12.38 18.75
N LEU A 157 9.93 -13.72 18.60
CA LEU A 157 8.68 -14.43 18.33
C LEU A 157 7.66 -14.27 19.47
N VAL A 158 8.13 -14.26 20.71
CA VAL A 158 7.29 -14.00 21.89
C VAL A 158 6.75 -12.57 21.86
N GLU A 159 7.56 -11.58 21.50
CA GLU A 159 7.11 -10.19 21.34
C GLU A 159 6.10 -10.02 20.21
N ILE A 160 6.28 -10.72 19.07
CA ILE A 160 5.28 -10.77 17.99
C ILE A 160 3.96 -11.33 18.53
N GLY A 161 4.01 -12.45 19.26
CA GLY A 161 2.82 -13.10 19.83
C GLY A 161 2.06 -12.22 20.83
N LYS A 162 2.74 -11.32 21.55
CA LYS A 162 2.09 -10.33 22.44
C LYS A 162 1.39 -9.20 21.68
N ILE A 163 1.87 -8.89 20.48
CA ILE A 163 1.27 -7.86 19.62
C ILE A 163 0.07 -8.43 18.88
N VAL A 164 0.17 -9.61 18.26
CA VAL A 164 -0.94 -10.12 17.44
C VAL A 164 -2.10 -10.56 18.36
N ALA A 165 -3.29 -10.00 18.15
CA ALA A 165 -4.44 -10.37 18.97
C ALA A 165 -4.87 -11.80 18.64
N LEU A 166 -5.16 -12.60 19.67
CA LEU A 166 -5.56 -13.99 19.50
C LEU A 166 -6.76 -14.14 18.56
N LYS A 167 -7.76 -13.26 18.68
CA LYS A 167 -8.95 -13.26 17.79
C LYS A 167 -8.58 -13.16 16.30
N ASP A 168 -7.48 -12.49 15.96
CA ASP A 168 -7.07 -12.27 14.58
C ASP A 168 -6.25 -13.45 14.08
N ILE A 169 -5.44 -14.10 14.94
CA ILE A 169 -4.79 -15.39 14.65
C ILE A 169 -5.83 -16.50 14.41
N PHE A 170 -6.88 -16.55 15.23
CA PHE A 170 -7.93 -17.56 15.14
C PHE A 170 -9.05 -17.20 14.15
N SER A 171 -8.95 -16.07 13.46
CA SER A 171 -9.76 -15.83 12.27
C SER A 171 -9.36 -16.84 11.18
N LYS A 172 -10.28 -17.18 10.27
CA LYS A 172 -9.97 -18.09 9.15
C LYS A 172 -8.73 -17.63 8.37
N GLU A 173 -8.69 -16.34 8.03
CA GLU A 173 -7.60 -15.69 7.29
C GLU A 173 -6.26 -15.74 8.04
N GLY A 174 -6.29 -15.40 9.34
CA GLY A 174 -5.09 -15.45 10.18
C GLY A 174 -4.57 -16.88 10.38
N TRP A 175 -5.48 -17.84 10.58
CA TRP A 175 -5.13 -19.24 10.77
C TRP A 175 -4.48 -19.83 9.52
N ASP A 176 -5.06 -19.59 8.35
CA ASP A 176 -4.52 -20.03 7.06
C ASP A 176 -3.16 -19.38 6.77
N THR A 177 -3.00 -18.10 7.10
CA THR A 177 -1.71 -17.38 6.97
C THR A 177 -0.64 -18.02 7.87
N MET A 178 -0.97 -18.29 9.13
CA MET A 178 -0.04 -18.93 10.08
C MET A 178 0.32 -20.35 9.66
N LYS A 179 -0.64 -21.15 9.17
CA LYS A 179 -0.38 -22.49 8.61
C LYS A 179 0.65 -22.43 7.49
N GLN A 180 0.47 -21.50 6.54
CA GLN A 180 1.37 -21.33 5.40
C GLN A 180 2.78 -20.86 5.83
N ILE A 181 2.87 -19.90 6.75
CA ILE A 181 4.15 -19.44 7.28
C ILE A 181 4.88 -20.60 7.98
N ALA A 182 4.20 -21.33 8.87
CA ALA A 182 4.81 -22.45 9.59
C ALA A 182 5.25 -23.57 8.63
N ALA A 183 4.43 -23.90 7.63
CA ALA A 183 4.74 -24.90 6.61
C ALA A 183 5.96 -24.51 5.76
N LYS A 184 6.18 -23.23 5.49
CA LYS A 184 7.37 -22.75 4.80
C LYS A 184 8.58 -22.74 5.72
N CYS A 185 8.43 -22.22 6.94
CA CYS A 185 9.55 -22.08 7.88
C CYS A 185 10.13 -23.42 8.34
N LYS A 186 9.33 -24.48 8.44
CA LYS A 186 9.85 -25.83 8.79
C LYS A 186 10.85 -26.36 7.76
N THR A 187 10.82 -25.87 6.51
CA THR A 187 11.77 -26.28 5.47
C THR A 187 12.84 -25.22 5.18
N THR A 188 12.56 -23.94 5.41
CA THR A 188 13.46 -22.84 5.02
C THR A 188 14.23 -22.18 6.16
N ALA A 189 13.95 -22.51 7.43
CA ALA A 189 14.70 -21.94 8.54
C ALA A 189 16.18 -22.38 8.50
N GLY A 190 17.07 -21.45 8.86
CA GLY A 190 18.52 -21.55 8.65
C GLY A 190 19.23 -22.59 9.52
N SER A 191 18.56 -23.14 10.54
CA SER A 191 19.12 -24.15 11.44
C SER A 191 18.09 -25.23 11.78
N ALA A 192 18.58 -26.41 12.19
CA ALA A 192 17.72 -27.56 12.49
C ALA A 192 16.77 -27.27 13.67
N ASP A 193 17.26 -26.67 14.75
CA ASP A 193 16.47 -26.27 15.92
C ASP A 193 15.31 -25.33 15.55
N LYS A 194 15.55 -24.38 14.63
CA LYS A 194 14.50 -23.48 14.15
C LYS A 194 13.50 -24.21 13.29
N ARG A 195 13.95 -25.11 12.40
CA ARG A 195 13.05 -25.95 11.59
C ARG A 195 12.16 -26.83 12.47
N ASP A 196 12.70 -27.43 13.52
CA ASP A 196 11.96 -28.29 14.45
C ASP A 196 10.91 -27.50 15.26
N ARG A 197 11.24 -26.27 15.67
CA ARG A 197 10.27 -25.33 16.28
C ARG A 197 9.09 -25.07 15.35
N TRP A 198 9.36 -24.79 14.07
CA TRP A 198 8.31 -24.53 13.08
C TRP A 198 7.55 -25.79 12.67
N ASP A 199 8.19 -26.96 12.65
CA ASP A 199 7.51 -28.24 12.42
C ASP A 199 6.54 -28.55 13.57
N THR A 200 6.95 -28.32 14.82
CA THR A 200 6.08 -28.45 15.99
C THR A 200 4.87 -27.53 15.90
N MET A 201 5.08 -26.26 15.55
CA MET A 201 4.00 -25.30 15.30
C MET A 201 3.09 -25.75 14.15
N SER A 202 3.67 -26.23 13.03
CA SER A 202 2.92 -26.71 11.88
C SER A 202 2.03 -27.90 12.22
N LYS A 203 2.50 -28.84 13.04
CA LYS A 203 1.70 -29.96 13.55
C LYS A 203 0.57 -29.47 14.45
N ALA A 204 0.86 -28.59 15.39
CA ALA A 204 -0.15 -28.01 16.28
C ALA A 204 -1.26 -27.29 15.49
N LEU A 205 -0.90 -26.47 14.51
CA LEU A 205 -1.87 -25.77 13.68
C LEU A 205 -2.72 -26.73 12.83
N ASN A 206 -2.18 -27.85 12.36
CA ASN A 206 -2.92 -28.81 11.54
C ASN A 206 -3.77 -29.80 12.35
N ALA A 207 -3.59 -29.86 13.66
CA ALA A 207 -4.41 -30.68 14.55
C ALA A 207 -5.78 -30.04 14.87
N TYR A 208 -5.96 -28.75 14.54
CA TYR A 208 -7.18 -27.97 14.73
C TYR A 208 -7.62 -27.28 13.42
#